data_AF-A0A5C8L898-F1
#
_entry.id   AF-A0A5C8L898-F1
#
_cell.length_a   1.000
_cell.length_b   1.000
_cell.length_c   1.000
_cell.angle_alpha   90.00
_cell.angle_beta   90.00
_cell.angle_gamma   90.00
#
_symmetry.space_group_name_H-M   'P 1'
#
loop_
_entity.id
_entity.type
_entity.pdbx_description
1 polymer ?
#
loop_
_entity_poly.entity_id
_entity_poly.type
_entity_poly.pdbx_seq_one_letter_code
_entity_poly.pdbx_strand_id
1 'polypeptide(L)'
;MDWLTFLGLVAGVCTTSAIIPQLYKAWRSKKVADLSPKMFFILTMGVGLWTVYGVLRADLAIILTNGISFSLNAAMLVLYFRYQTKI
;
A
#
# COMPACT_ATOMS: atom_id res chain seq x y z
N MET A 1 -16.92 -7.84 17.70
CA MET A 1 -15.56 -7.31 17.53
C MET A 1 -15.25 -6.45 18.73
N ASP A 2 -14.04 -6.54 19.27
CA ASP A 2 -13.60 -5.60 20.31
C ASP A 2 -13.40 -4.19 19.72
N TRP A 3 -13.40 -3.18 20.58
CA TRP A 3 -13.26 -1.77 20.17
C TRP A 3 -11.91 -1.46 19.52
N LEU A 4 -10.83 -2.14 19.93
CA LEU A 4 -9.49 -1.97 19.35
C LEU A 4 -9.44 -2.49 17.91
N THR A 5 -10.05 -3.64 17.65
CA THR A 5 -10.18 -4.22 16.30
C THR A 5 -10.95 -3.27 15.38
N PHE A 6 -12.05 -2.68 15.87
CA PHE A 6 -12.81 -1.69 15.09
C PHE A 6 -11.97 -0.45 14.76
N LEU A 7 -11.30 0.13 15.77
CA LEU A 7 -10.42 1.28 15.58
C LEU A 7 -9.27 0.95 14.60
N GLY A 8 -8.65 -0.21 14.74
CA GLY A 8 -7.57 -0.69 13.87
C GLY A 8 -8.02 -0.85 12.42
N LEU A 9 -9.22 -1.38 12.19
CA LEU A 9 -9.80 -1.49 10.85
C LEU A 9 -10.09 -0.11 10.24
N VAL A 10 -10.69 0.82 10.99
CA VAL A 10 -10.98 2.18 10.50
C VAL A 10 -9.67 2.92 10.18
N ALA A 11 -8.70 2.88 11.10
CA ALA A 11 -7.38 3.48 10.88
C ALA A 11 -6.69 2.90 9.65
N GLY A 12 -6.75 1.58 9.49
CA GLY A 12 -6.17 0.88 8.35
C GLY A 12 -6.89 1.16 7.03
N VAL A 13 -8.21 1.33 7.02
CA VAL A 13 -8.96 1.76 5.82
C VAL A 13 -8.52 3.16 5.38
N CYS A 14 -8.41 4.10 6.32
CA CYS A 14 -7.95 5.46 6.02
C CYS A 14 -6.54 5.47 5.41
N THR A 15 -5.58 4.76 6.03
CA THR A 15 -4.19 4.73 5.54
C THR A 15 -4.03 3.93 4.25
N THR A 16 -4.74 2.81 4.11
CA THR A 16 -4.67 1.95 2.92
C THR A 16 -5.32 2.63 1.71
N SER A 17 -6.46 3.30 1.88
CA SER A 17 -7.15 3.96 0.77
C SER A 17 -6.43 5.22 0.29
N ALA A 18 -5.55 5.82 1.09
CA ALA A 18 -4.81 7.03 0.73
C ALA A 18 -3.94 6.89 -0.52
N ILE A 19 -3.52 5.66 -0.89
CA ILE A 19 -2.74 5.42 -2.11
C ILE A 19 -3.62 5.36 -3.37
N ILE A 20 -4.93 5.11 -3.24
CA ILE A 20 -5.85 4.93 -4.37
C ILE A 20 -5.87 6.16 -5.31
N PRO A 21 -5.96 7.41 -4.81
CA PRO A 21 -5.89 8.60 -5.67
C PRO A 21 -4.58 8.69 -6.46
N GLN A 22 -3.45 8.33 -5.83
CA GLN A 22 -2.14 8.35 -6.47
C GLN A 22 -2.02 7.28 -7.55
N LEU A 23 -2.54 6.08 -7.28
CA LEU A 23 -2.60 4.97 -8.22
C LEU A 23 -3.49 5.30 -9.43
N TYR A 24 -4.66 5.89 -9.18
CA TYR A 24 -5.55 6.38 -10.23
C TYR A 24 -4.89 7.46 -11.09
N LYS A 25 -4.22 8.44 -10.46
CA LYS A 25 -3.48 9.50 -11.17
C LYS A 25 -2.37 8.93 -12.05
N ALA A 26 -1.58 7.98 -11.53
CA ALA A 26 -0.52 7.33 -12.28
C ALA A 26 -1.06 6.53 -13.47
N TRP A 27 -2.14 5.77 -13.26
CA TRP A 27 -2.79 5.00 -14.32
C TRP A 27 -3.38 5.88 -15.42
N ARG A 28 -4.08 6.97 -15.04
CA ARG A 28 -4.75 7.87 -15.99
C ARG A 28 -3.78 8.76 -16.75
N SER A 29 -2.81 9.36 -16.07
CA SER A 29 -1.88 10.32 -16.68
C SER A 29 -0.70 9.65 -17.38
N LYS A 30 -0.36 8.41 -16.98
CA LYS A 30 0.87 7.70 -17.39
C LYS A 30 2.15 8.50 -17.13
N LYS A 31 2.10 9.49 -16.22
CA LYS A 31 3.25 10.32 -15.83
C LYS A 31 3.68 9.94 -14.42
N VAL A 32 4.87 9.36 -14.31
CA VAL A 32 5.43 8.85 -13.05
C VAL A 32 6.84 9.39 -12.75
N ALA A 33 7.40 10.23 -13.63
CA ALA A 33 8.79 10.70 -13.54
C ALA A 33 9.12 11.40 -12.20
N ASP A 34 8.17 12.17 -11.66
CA ASP A 34 8.36 12.93 -10.41
C ASP A 34 8.15 12.09 -9.13
N LEU A 35 7.81 10.80 -9.29
CA LEU A 35 7.53 9.92 -8.17
C LEU A 35 8.79 9.22 -7.70
N SER A 36 8.92 9.00 -6.39
CA SER A 36 10.03 8.25 -5.81
C SER A 36 9.71 6.74 -5.80
N PRO A 37 10.33 5.92 -6.67
CA PRO A 37 10.11 4.46 -6.62
C PRO A 37 10.69 3.86 -5.35
N LYS A 38 11.75 4.46 -4.79
CA LYS A 38 12.36 4.03 -3.52
C LYS A 38 11.37 4.12 -2.36
N MET A 39 10.57 5.19 -2.32
CA MET A 39 9.53 5.35 -1.30
C MET A 39 8.53 4.19 -1.36
N PHE A 40 7.97 3.92 -2.54
CA PHE A 40 7.00 2.83 -2.71
C PHE A 40 7.62 1.45 -2.45
N PHE A 41 8.89 1.24 -2.79
CA PHE A 41 9.61 0.01 -2.48
C PHE A 41 9.75 -0.21 -0.97
N ILE A 42 10.27 0.78 -0.24
CA ILE A 42 10.42 0.70 1.22
C ILE A 42 9.05 0.49 1.87
N LEU A 43 8.03 1.23 1.42
CA LEU A 43 6.68 1.11 1.96
C LEU A 43 6.09 -0.28 1.69
N THR A 44 6.22 -0.80 0.47
CA THR A 44 5.76 -2.16 0.10
C THR A 44 6.42 -3.22 0.98
N MET A 45 7.74 -3.13 1.18
CA MET A 45 8.45 -4.04 2.08
C MET A 45 7.96 -3.90 3.53
N GLY A 46 7.82 -2.67 4.02
CA GLY A 46 7.35 -2.40 5.38
C GLY A 46 5.96 -2.96 5.65
N VAL A 47 4.98 -2.68 4.78
CA VAL A 47 3.62 -3.22 4.96
C VAL A 47 3.56 -4.73 4.75
N GLY A 48 4.41 -5.30 3.87
CA GLY A 48 4.55 -6.75 3.74
C GLY A 48 5.06 -7.41 5.01
N LEU A 49 6.06 -6.82 5.66
CA LEU A 49 6.55 -7.26 6.97
C LEU A 49 5.47 -7.11 8.06
N TRP A 50 4.69 -6.03 8.04
CA TRP A 50 3.55 -5.86 8.95
C TRP A 50 2.45 -6.92 8.72
N THR A 51 2.20 -7.32 7.48
CA THR A 51 1.27 -8.42 7.18
C THR A 51 1.77 -9.72 7.79
N VAL A 52 3.05 -10.07 7.60
CA VAL A 52 3.66 -11.26 8.22
C VAL A 52 3.57 -11.17 9.74
N TYR A 53 3.90 -10.02 10.33
CA TYR A 53 3.75 -9.79 11.77
C TYR A 53 2.31 -9.99 12.24
N GLY A 54 1.32 -9.46 11.51
CA GLY A 54 -0.10 -9.64 11.80
C GLY A 54 -0.51 -11.12 11.80
N VAL A 55 -0.02 -11.91 10.85
CA VAL A 55 -0.25 -13.37 10.79
C VAL A 55 0.33 -14.05 12.04
N LEU A 56 1.57 -13.73 12.41
CA LEU A 56 2.20 -14.27 13.62
C LEU A 56 1.48 -13.85 14.92
N ARG A 57 0.79 -12.71 14.90
CA ARG A 57 -0.02 -12.20 16.02
C ARG A 57 -1.48 -12.68 15.99
N ALA A 58 -1.90 -13.39 14.95
CA ALA A 58 -3.31 -13.71 14.68
C ALA A 58 -4.24 -12.47 14.71
N ASP A 59 -3.75 -11.30 14.27
CA ASP A 59 -4.48 -10.03 14.29
C ASP A 59 -5.07 -9.71 12.90
N LEU A 60 -6.38 -9.91 12.76
CA LEU A 60 -7.08 -9.69 11.49
C LEU A 60 -7.04 -8.23 11.02
N ALA A 61 -7.05 -7.25 11.93
CA ALA A 61 -7.02 -5.85 11.54
C ALA A 61 -5.67 -5.51 10.89
N ILE A 62 -4.56 -5.97 11.49
CA ILE A 62 -3.21 -5.77 10.94
C ILE A 62 -3.04 -6.52 9.61
N ILE A 63 -3.47 -7.78 9.54
CA ILE A 63 -3.34 -8.63 8.34
C ILE A 63 -4.06 -7.99 7.15
N LEU A 64 -5.35 -7.65 7.31
CA LEU A 64 -6.17 -7.17 6.21
C LEU A 64 -5.69 -5.81 5.72
N THR A 65 -5.45 -4.87 6.64
CA THR A 65 -5.11 -3.50 6.28
C THR A 65 -3.74 -3.42 5.61
N ASN A 66 -2.72 -4.05 6.18
CA ASN A 66 -1.39 -4.07 5.57
C ASN A 66 -1.32 -4.95 4.32
N GLY A 67 -2.07 -6.05 4.24
CA GLY A 67 -2.09 -6.92 3.06
C GLY A 67 -2.72 -6.26 1.83
N ILE A 68 -3.81 -5.50 2.04
CA ILE A 68 -4.40 -4.69 0.96
C ILE A 68 -3.44 -3.54 0.59
N SER A 69 -2.86 -2.87 1.58
CA SER A 69 -1.86 -1.80 1.33
C SER A 69 -0.64 -2.31 0.55
N PHE A 70 -0.15 -3.51 0.85
CA PHE A 70 0.91 -4.18 0.11
C PHE A 70 0.54 -4.32 -1.36
N SER A 71 -0.65 -4.84 -1.65
CA SER A 71 -1.14 -5.06 -3.02
C SER A 71 -1.25 -3.76 -3.80
N LEU A 72 -1.77 -2.69 -3.17
CA LEU A 72 -1.90 -1.38 -3.80
C LEU A 72 -0.54 -0.70 -4.05
N ASN A 73 0.39 -0.76 -3.09
CA ASN A 73 1.73 -0.19 -3.25
C ASN A 73 2.57 -0.98 -4.27
N ALA A 74 2.43 -2.31 -4.32
CA ALA A 74 3.03 -3.15 -5.35
C ALA A 74 2.48 -2.79 -6.73
N ALA A 75 1.17 -2.60 -6.88
CA ALA A 75 0.56 -2.13 -8.13
C ALA A 75 1.08 -0.74 -8.53
N MET A 76 1.31 0.16 -7.57
CA MET A 76 1.93 1.47 -7.82
C MET A 76 3.36 1.33 -8.36
N LEU A 77 4.17 0.45 -7.80
CA LEU A 77 5.51 0.14 -8.32
C LEU A 77 5.46 -0.43 -9.75
N VAL A 78 4.53 -1.33 -10.01
CA VAL A 78 4.33 -1.89 -11.37
C VAL A 78 3.98 -0.78 -12.36
N LEU A 79 3.08 0.15 -12.00
CA LEU A 79 2.75 1.30 -12.84
C LEU A 79 3.95 2.23 -13.04
N TYR A 80 4.74 2.46 -11.99
CA TYR A 80 5.97 3.23 -12.08
C TYR A 80 6.93 2.62 -13.12
N PHE A 81 7.27 1.34 -12.99
CA PHE A 81 8.19 0.68 -13.90
C PHE A 81 7.63 0.51 -15.33
N ARG A 82 6.31 0.47 -15.48
CA ARG A 82 5.65 0.42 -16.80
C ARG A 82 5.67 1.75 -17.53
N TYR A 83 5.54 2.87 -16.80
CA TYR A 83 5.42 4.21 -17.38
C TYR A 83 6.68 5.06 -17.24
N GLN A 84 7.71 4.57 -16.54
CA GLN A 84 9.02 5.20 -16.60
C GLN A 84 9.53 5.11 -18.04
N THR A 85 9.70 6.25 -18.69
CA THR A 85 10.44 6.32 -19.95
C THR A 85 11.92 6.26 -19.57
N LYS A 86 12.64 5.23 -20.03
CA LYS A 86 14.10 5.25 -19.98
C LYS A 86 14.54 6.35 -20.95
N ILE A 87 15.08 7.44 -20.40
CA ILE A 87 15.83 8.44 -21.18
C ILE A 87 17.20 7.85 -21.49
#